data_AF-A0A9W6BPZ2-F1
#
_entry.id   AF-A0A9W6BPZ2-F1
#
_cell.length_a   1.000
_cell.length_b   1.000
_cell.length_c   1.000
_cell.angle_alpha   90.00
_cell.angle_beta   90.00
_cell.angle_gamma   90.00
#
_symmetry.space_group_name_H-M   'P 1'
#
loop_
_entity.id
_entity.type
_entity.pdbx_description
1 polymer ?
#
loop_
_entity_poly.entity_id
_entity_poly.type
_entity_poly.pdbx_seq_one_letter_code
_entity_poly.pdbx_strand_id
1 'polypeptide(L)'
;MSRLKGIARIAGRLAQQPHQLEQLVLASARLESGQVHCSSTYSCLHQWRNYGSTLEETHKEMVSNSLLVDTLQLTKSFEQSGLPRDAAEHLAQKIAALIIQNKHKMEDTFVKQVVLEKSILEQASKIQGFKTELQKAQDMHQANMNKDMERQQSYLDKMKAEVRHEIDKLSASQRLDLNLEKGRMRDDLQAMRDKTTELQIKVDRDINELKSSVEKAKNDTIKSVITILGTFSAIAFTISRFVQMGAGG
;
A
#
# COMPACT_ATOMS: atom_id res chain seq x y z
N MET A 1 -22.49 6.39 -0.25
CA MET A 1 -21.28 6.56 0.60
C MET A 1 -21.01 5.41 1.58
N SER A 2 -21.83 4.35 1.66
CA SER A 2 -21.68 3.30 2.67
C SER A 2 -20.76 2.12 2.28
N ARG A 3 -20.44 1.95 0.99
CA ARG A 3 -19.56 0.87 0.51
C ARG A 3 -18.07 1.15 0.66
N LEU A 4 -17.67 2.42 0.72
CA LEU A 4 -16.26 2.83 0.90
C LEU A 4 -15.76 2.66 2.35
N LYS A 5 -16.65 2.78 3.34
CA LYS A 5 -16.30 2.59 4.77
C LYS A 5 -16.03 1.12 5.13
N GLY A 6 -16.54 0.16 4.35
CA GLY A 6 -16.26 -1.27 4.54
C GLY A 6 -14.85 -1.65 4.08
N ILE A 7 -14.41 -1.10 2.96
CA ILE A 7 -13.10 -1.39 2.36
C ILE A 7 -11.95 -0.82 3.22
N ALA A 8 -12.12 0.39 3.77
CA ALA A 8 -11.15 0.98 4.69
C ALA A 8 -10.97 0.17 6.00
N ARG A 9 -12.04 -0.48 6.48
CA ARG A 9 -12.00 -1.34 7.68
C ARG A 9 -11.33 -2.69 7.43
N ILE A 10 -11.34 -3.16 6.19
CA ILE A 10 -10.65 -4.39 5.75
C ILE A 10 -9.16 -4.08 5.49
N ALA A 11 -8.84 -2.93 4.89
CA ALA A 11 -7.47 -2.47 4.68
C ALA A 11 -6.72 -2.19 5.99
N GLY A 12 -7.40 -1.61 6.99
CA GLY A 12 -6.80 -1.38 8.31
C GLY A 12 -6.50 -2.65 9.10
N ARG A 13 -7.19 -3.76 8.80
CA ARG A 13 -6.94 -5.07 9.43
C ARG A 13 -5.80 -5.84 8.78
N LEU A 14 -5.53 -5.58 7.49
CA LEU A 14 -4.40 -6.14 6.74
C LEU A 14 -3.05 -5.47 7.09
N ALA A 15 -3.06 -4.24 7.60
CA ALA A 15 -1.84 -3.54 8.02
C ALA A 15 -1.28 -4.01 9.37
N GLN A 16 -2.01 -4.86 10.12
CA GLN A 16 -1.67 -5.20 11.51
C GLN A 16 -1.06 -6.61 11.69
N GLN A 17 -0.94 -7.41 10.63
CA GLN A 17 -0.33 -8.75 10.68
C GLN A 17 0.47 -9.08 9.40
N PRO A 18 1.71 -8.57 9.26
CA PRO A 18 2.59 -8.96 8.15
C PRO A 18 3.00 -10.44 8.17
N HIS A 19 2.84 -11.13 9.31
CA HIS A 19 3.21 -12.55 9.47
C HIS A 19 2.14 -13.57 9.04
N GLN A 20 0.91 -13.16 8.71
CA GLN A 20 -0.13 -14.09 8.24
C GLN A 20 -0.19 -14.24 6.71
N LEU A 21 0.32 -13.27 5.94
CA LEU A 21 0.29 -13.31 4.48
C LEU A 21 1.34 -14.28 3.88
N GLU A 22 2.46 -14.53 4.56
CA GLU A 22 3.39 -15.59 4.15
C GLU A 22 2.79 -16.99 4.29
N GLN A 23 1.89 -17.23 5.25
CA GLN A 23 1.25 -18.53 5.42
C GLN A 23 0.15 -18.80 4.39
N LEU A 24 -0.52 -17.75 3.88
CA LEU A 24 -1.61 -17.90 2.91
C LEU A 24 -1.12 -18.12 1.47
N VAL A 25 0.07 -17.65 1.10
CA VAL A 25 0.66 -17.93 -0.21
C VAL A 25 1.23 -19.35 -0.28
N LEU A 26 1.64 -19.93 0.85
CA LEU A 26 2.12 -21.32 0.93
C LEU A 26 1.00 -22.36 1.04
N ALA A 27 -0.25 -21.95 1.29
CA ALA A 27 -1.37 -22.85 1.52
C ALA A 27 -2.15 -23.26 0.25
N SER A 28 -2.05 -22.53 -0.86
CA SER A 28 -2.87 -22.76 -2.06
C SER A 28 -2.31 -23.77 -3.07
N ALA A 29 -1.17 -24.41 -2.80
CA ALA A 29 -0.55 -25.39 -3.70
C ALA A 29 -0.67 -26.85 -3.23
N ARG A 30 -1.71 -27.20 -2.45
CA ARG A 30 -1.87 -28.56 -1.89
C ARG A 30 -3.23 -29.18 -2.20
N LEU A 31 -3.39 -29.67 -3.43
CA LEU A 31 -4.41 -30.63 -3.92
C LEU A 31 -3.77 -31.31 -5.15
N GLU A 32 -3.59 -32.62 -5.33
CA GLU A 32 -3.86 -33.84 -4.58
C GLU A 32 -2.77 -34.87 -4.96
N SER A 33 -2.21 -35.60 -3.99
CA SER A 33 -1.73 -36.99 -4.13
C SER A 33 -1.02 -37.43 -2.85
N GLY A 34 -1.50 -38.53 -2.26
CA GLY A 34 -0.87 -39.35 -1.22
C GLY A 34 0.05 -38.67 -0.20
N GLN A 35 -0.49 -38.16 0.90
CA GLN A 35 0.30 -37.65 2.03
C GLN A 35 1.09 -38.78 2.73
N VAL A 36 2.41 -38.79 2.56
CA VAL A 36 3.36 -39.26 3.58
C VAL A 36 3.87 -38.02 4.30
N HIS A 37 3.56 -37.92 5.59
CA HIS A 37 3.91 -36.77 6.41
C HIS A 37 5.40 -36.85 6.82
N CYS A 38 6.23 -35.98 6.26
CA CYS A 38 7.62 -35.77 6.70
C CYS A 38 7.73 -34.36 7.31
N SER A 39 7.93 -34.27 8.63
CA SER A 39 7.96 -32.99 9.38
C SER A 39 9.30 -32.26 9.33
N SER A 40 10.31 -32.79 8.61
CA SER A 40 11.62 -32.13 8.45
C SER A 40 12.32 -32.62 7.19
N THR A 41 12.95 -31.71 6.44
CA THR A 41 13.74 -32.00 5.23
C THR A 41 14.89 -32.97 5.50
N TYR A 42 15.39 -33.03 6.74
CA TYR A 42 16.41 -33.99 7.17
C TYR A 42 15.87 -35.42 7.33
N SER A 43 14.59 -35.60 7.66
CA SER A 43 13.99 -36.94 7.85
C SER A 43 13.72 -37.67 6.54
N CYS A 44 13.39 -36.91 5.48
CA CYS A 44 13.12 -37.48 4.16
C CYS A 44 14.42 -37.97 3.49
N LEU A 45 15.51 -37.20 3.56
CA LEU A 45 16.82 -37.58 3.02
C LEU A 45 17.40 -38.86 3.66
N HIS A 46 17.18 -39.09 4.95
CA HIS A 46 17.58 -40.33 5.61
C HIS A 46 16.75 -41.54 5.16
N GLN A 47 15.47 -41.36 4.85
CA GLN A 47 14.58 -42.45 4.45
C GLN A 47 14.83 -42.91 3.00
N TRP A 48 15.15 -41.98 2.10
CA TRP A 48 15.58 -42.31 0.72
C TRP A 48 16.97 -42.99 0.68
N ARG A 49 17.86 -42.66 1.62
CA ARG A 49 19.17 -43.31 1.76
C ARG A 49 19.07 -44.76 2.22
N ASN A 50 18.09 -45.09 3.08
CA ASN A 50 17.86 -46.46 3.54
C ASN A 50 17.17 -47.36 2.51
N TYR A 51 16.31 -46.80 1.64
CA TYR A 51 15.66 -47.59 0.58
C TYR A 51 16.63 -48.03 -0.52
N GLY A 52 17.67 -47.23 -0.80
CA GLY A 52 18.72 -47.58 -1.76
C GLY A 52 19.68 -48.65 -1.24
N SER A 53 20.02 -48.63 0.05
CA SER A 53 21.00 -49.57 0.63
C SER A 53 20.45 -50.99 0.83
N THR A 54 19.18 -51.15 1.20
CA THR A 54 18.60 -52.48 1.46
C THR A 54 18.44 -53.35 0.21
N LEU A 55 18.28 -52.73 -0.96
CA LEU A 55 18.21 -53.44 -2.24
C LEU A 55 19.62 -53.80 -2.76
N GLU A 56 20.63 -53.01 -2.39
CA GLU A 56 22.01 -53.20 -2.83
C GLU A 56 22.70 -54.34 -2.05
N GLU A 57 22.43 -54.46 -0.75
CA GLU A 57 23.04 -55.49 0.12
C GLU A 57 22.52 -56.90 -0.19
N THR A 58 21.20 -57.03 -0.42
CA THR A 58 20.54 -58.30 -0.76
C THR A 58 20.95 -58.81 -2.16
N HIS A 59 21.18 -57.92 -3.12
CA HIS A 59 21.70 -58.30 -4.44
C HIS A 59 23.22 -58.53 -4.46
N LYS A 60 23.99 -57.86 -3.59
CA LYS A 60 25.43 -58.14 -3.44
C LYS A 60 25.69 -59.54 -2.92
N GLU A 61 24.91 -60.03 -1.95
CA GLU A 61 25.00 -61.44 -1.52
C GLU A 61 24.57 -62.41 -2.62
N MET A 62 23.60 -62.03 -3.46
CA MET A 62 23.10 -62.89 -4.54
C MET A 62 24.05 -63.01 -5.74
N VAL A 63 24.89 -62.00 -5.98
CA VAL A 63 25.83 -61.94 -7.12
C VAL A 63 27.30 -62.21 -6.71
N SER A 64 27.67 -61.97 -5.44
CA SER A 64 29.05 -62.16 -4.96
C SER A 64 29.47 -63.62 -4.81
N ASN A 65 28.53 -64.56 -4.90
CA ASN A 65 28.89 -65.95 -5.15
C ASN A 65 28.99 -66.13 -6.65
N SER A 66 30.21 -65.93 -7.18
CA SER A 66 30.70 -66.60 -8.38
C SER A 66 29.96 -67.93 -8.53
N LEU A 67 29.06 -68.02 -9.51
CA LEU A 67 28.29 -69.24 -9.81
C LEU A 67 29.28 -70.31 -10.29
N LEU A 68 30.05 -70.85 -9.35
CA LEU A 68 30.75 -72.10 -9.44
C LEU A 68 29.67 -73.16 -9.34
N VAL A 69 29.00 -73.41 -10.46
CA VAL A 69 28.13 -74.57 -10.58
C VAL A 69 29.05 -75.79 -10.45
N ASP A 70 29.03 -76.43 -9.29
CA ASP A 70 29.77 -77.67 -9.07
C ASP A 70 29.08 -78.77 -9.88
N THR A 71 29.59 -78.99 -11.09
CA THR A 71 29.07 -80.01 -12.01
C THR A 71 29.24 -81.42 -11.46
N LEU A 72 30.26 -81.67 -10.62
CA LEU A 72 30.49 -82.98 -10.01
C LEU A 72 29.44 -83.27 -8.93
N GLN A 73 29.13 -82.28 -8.08
CA GLN A 73 28.07 -82.40 -7.09
C GLN A 73 26.69 -82.56 -7.75
N LEU A 74 26.42 -81.81 -8.83
CA LEU A 74 25.18 -81.94 -9.61
C LEU A 74 25.02 -83.35 -10.20
N THR A 75 26.05 -83.86 -10.87
CA THR A 75 26.04 -85.20 -11.45
C THR A 75 25.76 -86.26 -10.40
N LYS A 76 26.44 -86.21 -9.25
CA LYS A 76 26.21 -87.15 -8.13
C LYS A 76 24.78 -87.10 -7.59
N SER A 77 24.18 -85.90 -7.53
CA SER A 77 22.78 -85.74 -7.10
C SER A 77 21.77 -86.35 -8.08
N PHE A 78 22.05 -86.30 -9.38
CA PHE A 78 21.22 -86.92 -10.40
C PHE A 78 21.40 -88.44 -10.45
N GLU A 79 22.61 -88.94 -10.23
CA GLU A 79 22.88 -90.38 -10.06
C GLU A 79 22.14 -90.96 -8.85
N GLN A 80 22.13 -90.26 -7.71
CA GLN A 80 21.35 -90.63 -6.52
C GLN A 80 19.84 -90.65 -6.78
N SER A 81 19.37 -89.84 -7.74
CA SER A 81 17.98 -89.79 -8.18
C SER A 81 17.63 -90.87 -9.21
N GLY A 82 18.58 -91.75 -9.56
CA GLY A 82 18.38 -92.89 -10.46
C GLY A 82 18.71 -92.64 -11.94
N LEU A 83 19.34 -91.51 -12.29
CA LEU A 83 19.81 -91.30 -13.67
C LEU A 83 21.11 -92.07 -13.94
N PRO A 84 21.28 -92.64 -15.13
CA PRO A 84 22.57 -93.20 -15.53
C PRO A 84 23.61 -92.06 -15.63
N ARG A 85 24.85 -92.38 -15.26
CA ARG A 85 25.97 -91.42 -15.17
C ARG A 85 26.14 -90.54 -16.41
N ASP A 86 26.09 -91.13 -17.60
CA ASP A 86 26.27 -90.41 -18.87
C ASP A 86 25.17 -89.35 -19.10
N ALA A 87 23.93 -89.63 -18.69
CA ALA A 87 22.81 -88.70 -18.79
C ALA A 87 22.86 -87.63 -17.69
N ALA A 88 23.29 -88.00 -16.47
CA ALA A 88 23.50 -87.09 -15.35
C ALA A 88 24.58 -86.04 -15.66
N GLU A 89 25.71 -86.46 -16.25
CA GLU A 89 26.80 -85.58 -16.67
C GLU A 89 26.35 -84.62 -17.79
N HIS A 90 25.63 -85.11 -18.80
CA HIS A 90 25.08 -84.27 -19.88
C HIS A 90 24.08 -83.23 -19.36
N LEU A 91 23.19 -83.62 -18.44
CA LEU A 91 22.21 -82.72 -17.85
C LEU A 91 22.90 -81.64 -17.01
N ALA A 92 23.88 -82.03 -16.19
CA ALA A 92 24.67 -81.09 -15.38
C ALA A 92 25.43 -80.07 -16.24
N GLN A 93 26.04 -80.50 -17.35
CA GLN A 93 26.69 -79.61 -18.31
C GLN A 93 25.70 -78.64 -18.97
N LYS A 94 24.52 -79.13 -19.37
CA LYS A 94 23.50 -78.28 -20.00
C LYS A 94 22.94 -77.23 -19.05
N ILE A 95 22.72 -77.59 -17.78
CA ILE A 95 22.27 -76.67 -16.72
C ILE A 95 23.35 -75.62 -16.45
N ALA A 96 24.62 -76.03 -16.32
CA ALA A 96 25.72 -75.09 -16.15
C ALA A 96 25.82 -74.09 -17.31
N ALA A 97 25.66 -74.56 -18.56
CA ALA A 97 25.64 -73.69 -19.74
C ALA A 97 24.47 -72.69 -19.73
N LEU A 98 23.27 -73.11 -19.34
CA LEU A 98 22.11 -72.21 -19.21
C LEU A 98 22.31 -71.16 -18.10
N ILE A 99 22.91 -71.54 -16.98
CA ILE A 99 23.23 -70.62 -15.88
C ILE A 99 24.25 -69.56 -16.34
N ILE A 100 25.30 -69.95 -17.05
CA ILE A 100 26.29 -69.03 -17.61
C ILE A 100 25.64 -68.09 -18.64
N GLN A 101 24.78 -68.63 -19.51
CA GLN A 101 24.07 -67.82 -20.51
C GLN A 101 23.10 -66.81 -19.87
N ASN A 102 22.40 -67.20 -18.81
CA ASN A 102 21.53 -66.31 -18.07
C ASN A 102 22.32 -65.25 -17.27
N LYS A 103 23.48 -65.62 -16.71
CA LYS A 103 24.38 -64.68 -16.05
C LYS A 103 24.77 -63.54 -16.98
N HIS A 104 25.21 -63.84 -18.20
CA HIS A 104 25.58 -62.80 -19.16
C HIS A 104 24.39 -61.90 -19.57
N LYS A 105 23.19 -62.48 -19.76
CA LYS A 105 21.98 -61.68 -20.02
C LYS A 105 21.60 -60.77 -18.85
N MET A 106 21.84 -61.21 -17.61
CA MET A 106 21.65 -60.39 -16.42
C MET A 106 22.70 -59.28 -16.36
N GLU A 107 23.97 -59.58 -16.61
CA GLU A 107 25.05 -58.57 -16.67
C GLU A 107 24.77 -57.47 -17.69
N ASP A 108 24.13 -57.77 -18.82
CA ASP A 108 23.73 -56.76 -19.82
C ASP A 108 22.57 -55.86 -19.34
N THR A 109 21.74 -56.36 -18.41
CA THR A 109 20.60 -55.62 -17.85
C THR A 109 20.99 -54.78 -16.63
N PHE A 110 22.01 -55.21 -15.87
CA PHE A 110 22.46 -54.56 -14.64
C PHE A 110 23.68 -53.67 -14.85
N VAL A 111 23.72 -52.56 -14.10
CA VAL A 111 24.84 -51.62 -14.15
C VAL A 111 25.90 -52.02 -13.12
N LYS A 112 27.17 -51.99 -13.53
CA LYS A 112 28.31 -52.22 -12.62
C LYS A 112 28.35 -51.13 -11.54
N GLN A 113 28.65 -51.53 -10.30
CA GLN A 113 28.70 -50.62 -9.16
C GLN A 113 29.57 -49.37 -9.41
N VAL A 114 30.74 -49.54 -10.05
CA VAL A 114 31.66 -48.43 -10.38
C VAL A 114 31.02 -47.40 -11.32
N VAL A 115 30.21 -47.86 -12.28
CA VAL A 115 29.53 -46.97 -13.24
C VAL A 115 28.40 -46.21 -12.54
N LEU A 116 27.67 -46.89 -11.65
CA LEU A 116 26.62 -46.28 -10.84
C LEU A 116 27.18 -45.20 -9.91
N GLU A 117 28.26 -45.50 -9.18
CA GLU A 117 28.91 -44.56 -8.26
C GLU A 117 29.40 -43.31 -8.99
N LYS A 118 30.01 -43.49 -10.17
CA LYS A 118 30.41 -42.36 -11.02
C LYS A 118 29.20 -41.49 -11.42
N SER A 119 28.10 -42.09 -11.84
CA SER A 119 26.87 -41.38 -12.20
C SER A 119 26.29 -40.59 -11.03
N ILE A 120 26.29 -41.17 -9.82
CA ILE A 120 25.82 -40.50 -8.60
C ILE A 120 26.70 -39.28 -8.29
N LEU A 121 28.02 -39.41 -8.39
CA LEU A 121 28.95 -38.29 -8.13
C LEU A 121 28.77 -37.16 -9.16
N GLU A 122 28.59 -37.50 -10.44
CA GLU A 122 28.30 -36.51 -11.49
C GLU A 122 26.97 -35.78 -11.22
N GLN A 123 25.93 -36.50 -10.81
CA GLN A 123 24.65 -35.89 -10.44
C GLN A 123 24.78 -35.00 -9.21
N ALA A 124 25.49 -35.44 -8.17
CA ALA A 124 25.75 -34.66 -6.97
C ALA A 124 26.50 -33.36 -7.29
N SER A 125 27.52 -33.43 -8.15
CA SER A 125 28.26 -32.26 -8.61
C SER A 125 27.39 -31.27 -9.38
N LYS A 126 26.49 -31.75 -10.26
CA LYS A 126 25.55 -30.89 -11.00
C LYS A 126 24.56 -30.19 -10.07
N ILE A 127 24.02 -30.93 -9.09
CA ILE A 127 23.11 -30.38 -8.07
C ILE A 127 23.82 -29.31 -7.24
N GLN A 128 25.07 -29.55 -6.85
CA GLN A 128 25.85 -28.57 -6.11
C GLN A 128 26.15 -27.32 -6.93
N GLY A 129 26.52 -27.46 -8.21
CA GLY A 129 26.70 -26.34 -9.13
C GLY A 129 25.43 -25.50 -9.26
N PHE A 130 24.29 -26.15 -9.54
CA PHE A 130 23.00 -25.47 -9.62
C PHE A 130 22.63 -24.73 -8.33
N LYS A 131 22.88 -25.35 -7.16
CA LYS A 131 22.65 -24.70 -5.87
C LYS A 131 23.49 -23.43 -5.70
N THR A 132 24.75 -23.45 -6.12
CA THR A 132 25.62 -22.26 -6.02
C THR A 132 25.19 -21.15 -6.97
N GLU A 133 24.77 -21.48 -8.19
CA GLU A 133 24.24 -20.50 -9.13
C GLU A 133 22.93 -19.89 -8.63
N LEU A 134 22.04 -20.72 -8.10
CA LEU A 134 20.78 -20.29 -7.51
C LEU A 134 21.03 -19.35 -6.32
N GLN A 135 21.94 -19.72 -5.41
CA GLN A 135 22.30 -18.88 -4.28
C GLN A 135 22.87 -17.53 -4.74
N LYS A 136 23.77 -17.54 -5.72
CA LYS A 136 24.33 -16.31 -6.29
C LYS A 136 23.27 -15.43 -6.93
N ALA A 137 22.33 -16.02 -7.67
CA ALA A 137 21.23 -15.30 -8.28
C ALA A 137 20.30 -14.69 -7.21
N GLN A 138 20.03 -15.44 -6.15
CA GLN A 138 19.25 -14.98 -5.00
C GLN A 138 19.94 -13.81 -4.28
N ASP A 139 21.24 -13.94 -3.96
CA ASP A 139 22.00 -12.88 -3.27
C ASP A 139 22.06 -11.61 -4.12
N MET A 140 22.28 -11.74 -5.44
CA MET A 140 22.26 -10.62 -6.37
C MET A 140 20.88 -9.97 -6.45
N HIS A 141 19.81 -10.77 -6.53
CA HIS A 141 18.46 -10.25 -6.54
C HIS A 141 18.13 -9.51 -5.24
N GLN A 142 18.52 -10.06 -4.10
CA GLN A 142 18.31 -9.44 -2.80
C GLN A 142 19.10 -8.14 -2.65
N ALA A 143 20.34 -8.08 -3.13
CA ALA A 143 21.13 -6.85 -3.15
C ALA A 143 20.48 -5.77 -4.03
N ASN A 144 19.96 -6.14 -5.20
CA ASN A 144 19.24 -5.22 -6.09
C ASN A 144 17.94 -4.71 -5.45
N MET A 145 17.15 -5.62 -4.85
CA MET A 145 15.92 -5.23 -4.14
C MET A 145 16.19 -4.29 -2.98
N ASN A 146 17.22 -4.56 -2.18
CA ASN A 146 17.60 -3.69 -1.05
C ASN A 146 18.03 -2.30 -1.55
N LYS A 147 18.82 -2.24 -2.63
CA LYS A 147 19.23 -0.97 -3.23
C LYS A 147 18.04 -0.17 -3.76
N ASP A 148 17.09 -0.83 -4.42
CA ASP A 148 15.88 -0.18 -4.91
C ASP A 148 14.98 0.29 -3.76
N MET A 149 14.90 -0.48 -2.67
CA MET A 149 14.19 -0.10 -1.45
C MET A 149 14.80 1.15 -0.80
N GLU A 150 16.12 1.20 -0.64
CA GLU A 150 16.83 2.38 -0.11
C GLU A 150 16.60 3.61 -1.01
N ARG A 151 16.67 3.42 -2.33
CA ARG A 151 16.43 4.49 -3.30
C ARG A 151 14.99 5.02 -3.19
N GLN A 152 14.01 4.13 -3.13
CA GLN A 152 12.60 4.50 -2.98
C GLN A 152 12.35 5.20 -1.65
N GLN A 153 12.93 4.72 -0.55
CA GLN A 153 12.83 5.35 0.76
C GLN A 153 13.40 6.78 0.74
N SER A 154 14.57 6.98 0.12
CA SER A 154 15.13 8.32 -0.08
C SER A 154 14.20 9.23 -0.89
N TYR A 155 13.53 8.73 -1.94
CA TYR A 155 12.58 9.55 -2.69
C TYR A 155 11.33 9.90 -1.87
N LEU A 156 10.83 8.97 -1.06
CA LEU A 156 9.71 9.22 -0.16
C LEU A 156 10.05 10.31 0.86
N ASP A 157 11.23 10.25 1.46
CA ASP A 157 11.67 11.25 2.43
C ASP A 157 11.86 12.63 1.80
N LYS A 158 12.40 12.69 0.57
CA LYS A 158 12.49 13.94 -0.20
C LYS A 158 11.12 14.53 -0.51
N MET A 159 10.20 13.73 -1.04
CA MET A 159 8.85 14.18 -1.38
C MET A 159 8.10 14.66 -0.13
N LYS A 160 8.26 13.95 1.00
CA LYS A 160 7.66 14.35 2.28
C LYS A 160 8.22 15.70 2.77
N ALA A 161 9.52 15.94 2.61
CA ALA A 161 10.14 17.20 2.98
C ALA A 161 9.65 18.36 2.08
N GLU A 162 9.58 18.12 0.78
CA GLU A 162 9.08 19.10 -0.21
C GLU A 162 7.61 19.47 0.03
N VAL A 163 6.74 18.48 0.26
CA VAL A 163 5.33 18.72 0.58
C VAL A 163 5.19 19.52 1.87
N ARG A 164 5.97 19.22 2.91
CA ARG A 164 5.96 20.00 4.16
C ARG A 164 6.39 21.45 3.91
N HIS A 165 7.45 21.65 3.13
CA HIS A 165 7.93 22.98 2.79
C HIS A 165 6.88 23.80 2.02
N GLU A 166 6.22 23.20 1.03
CA GLU A 166 5.15 23.88 0.28
C GLU A 166 3.92 24.16 1.14
N ILE A 167 3.55 23.28 2.08
CA ILE A 167 2.48 23.55 3.05
C ILE A 167 2.84 24.76 3.93
N ASP A 168 4.05 24.78 4.49
CA ASP A 168 4.49 25.88 5.37
C ASP A 168 4.54 27.21 4.61
N LYS A 169 5.05 27.19 3.38
CA LYS A 169 5.09 28.34 2.49
C LYS A 169 3.70 28.85 2.13
N LEU A 170 2.79 27.98 1.71
CA LEU A 170 1.40 28.36 1.40
C LEU A 170 0.66 28.87 2.63
N SER A 171 0.87 28.24 3.79
CA SER A 171 0.28 28.68 5.06
C SER A 171 0.78 30.07 5.47
N ALA A 172 2.08 30.33 5.35
CA ALA A 172 2.66 31.63 5.60
C ALA A 172 2.14 32.70 4.61
N SER A 173 2.05 32.36 3.32
CA SER A 173 1.50 33.24 2.28
C SER A 173 0.04 33.59 2.59
N GLN A 174 -0.80 32.59 2.86
CA GLN A 174 -2.21 32.80 3.17
C GLN A 174 -2.39 33.65 4.43
N ARG A 175 -1.56 33.44 5.46
CA ARG A 175 -1.58 34.27 6.67
C ARG A 175 -1.20 35.71 6.36
N LEU A 176 -0.21 35.94 5.50
CA LEU A 176 0.16 37.29 5.05
C LEU A 176 -0.99 37.95 4.29
N ASP A 177 -1.58 37.25 3.31
CA ASP A 177 -2.69 37.75 2.50
C ASP A 177 -3.88 38.17 3.38
N LEU A 178 -4.25 37.33 4.36
CA LEU A 178 -5.31 37.65 5.30
C LEU A 178 -4.98 38.85 6.18
N ASN A 179 -3.72 39.00 6.59
CA ASN A 179 -3.30 40.15 7.39
C ASN A 179 -3.32 41.45 6.57
N LEU A 180 -2.91 41.40 5.30
CA LEU A 180 -2.96 42.55 4.39
C LEU A 180 -4.41 42.94 4.09
N GLU A 181 -5.27 41.97 3.79
CA GLU A 181 -6.69 42.24 3.52
C GLU A 181 -7.42 42.75 4.77
N LYS A 182 -7.06 42.25 5.97
CA LYS A 182 -7.54 42.79 7.24
C LYS A 182 -7.10 44.25 7.46
N GLY A 183 -5.87 44.58 7.08
CA GLY A 183 -5.36 45.96 7.08
C GLY A 183 -6.18 46.85 6.15
N ARG A 184 -6.35 46.41 4.89
CA ARG A 184 -7.13 47.12 3.88
C ARG A 184 -8.57 47.36 4.31
N MET A 185 -9.25 46.34 4.83
CA MET A 185 -10.61 46.49 5.38
C MET A 185 -10.67 47.49 6.53
N ARG A 186 -9.64 47.56 7.38
CA ARG A 186 -9.57 48.53 8.48
C ARG A 186 -9.44 49.95 7.94
N ASP A 187 -8.60 50.17 6.92
CA ASP A 187 -8.41 51.47 6.30
C ASP A 187 -9.69 51.91 5.57
N ASP A 188 -10.33 51.01 4.83
CA ASP A 188 -11.63 51.25 4.17
C ASP A 188 -12.72 51.60 5.20
N LEU A 189 -12.78 50.88 6.33
CA LEU A 189 -13.71 51.17 7.42
C LEU A 189 -13.44 52.54 8.06
N GLN A 190 -12.17 52.92 8.24
CA GLN A 190 -11.82 54.21 8.79
C GLN A 190 -12.20 55.34 7.82
N ALA A 191 -11.89 55.19 6.53
CA ALA A 191 -12.29 56.15 5.51
C ALA A 191 -13.81 56.33 5.43
N MET A 192 -14.57 55.24 5.58
CA MET A 192 -16.04 55.30 5.65
C MET A 192 -16.52 56.02 6.91
N ARG A 193 -15.93 55.73 8.08
CA ARG A 193 -16.25 56.44 9.33
C ARG A 193 -15.97 57.94 9.22
N ASP A 194 -14.86 58.32 8.60
CA ASP A 194 -14.48 59.72 8.40
C ASP A 194 -15.50 60.43 7.50
N LYS A 195 -15.88 59.81 6.37
CA LYS A 195 -16.96 60.30 5.49
C LYS A 195 -18.30 60.42 6.21
N THR A 196 -18.68 59.44 7.03
CA THR A 196 -19.91 59.51 7.84
C THR A 196 -19.87 60.68 8.81
N THR A 197 -18.72 60.91 9.46
CA THR A 197 -18.54 62.02 10.41
C THR A 197 -18.61 63.37 9.69
N GLU A 198 -17.97 63.50 8.52
CA GLU A 198 -18.05 64.70 7.69
C GLU A 198 -19.51 64.99 7.26
N LEU A 199 -20.23 63.97 6.81
CA LEU A 199 -21.64 64.09 6.45
C LEU A 199 -22.50 64.48 7.65
N GLN A 200 -22.22 63.93 8.84
CA GLN A 200 -22.92 64.31 10.07
C GLN A 200 -22.69 65.78 10.41
N ILE A 201 -21.45 66.27 10.32
CA ILE A 201 -21.13 67.70 10.52
C ILE A 201 -21.87 68.59 9.50
N LYS A 202 -21.96 68.14 8.25
CA LYS A 202 -22.71 68.87 7.21
C LYS A 202 -24.20 68.93 7.53
N VAL A 203 -24.81 67.80 7.91
CA VAL A 203 -26.22 67.74 8.31
C VAL A 203 -26.48 68.64 9.53
N ASP A 204 -25.61 68.63 10.54
CA ASP A 204 -25.75 69.50 11.72
C ASP A 204 -25.67 70.99 11.34
N ARG A 205 -24.81 71.35 10.37
CA ARG A 205 -24.74 72.70 9.83
C ARG A 205 -26.04 73.09 9.12
N ASP A 206 -26.53 72.24 8.22
CA ASP A 206 -27.76 72.46 7.46
C ASP A 206 -28.97 72.58 8.40
N ILE A 207 -29.04 71.77 9.47
CA ILE A 207 -30.09 71.87 10.51
C ILE A 207 -30.06 73.24 11.20
N ASN A 208 -28.87 73.72 11.59
CA ASN A 208 -28.72 75.00 12.28
C ASN A 208 -29.08 76.17 11.35
N GLU A 209 -28.70 76.11 10.08
CA GLU A 209 -29.05 77.11 9.07
C GLU A 209 -30.56 77.13 8.83
N LEU A 210 -31.19 75.97 8.63
CA LEU A 210 -32.64 75.84 8.48
C LEU A 210 -33.38 76.38 9.71
N LYS A 211 -32.92 76.07 10.92
CA LYS A 211 -33.51 76.58 12.17
C LYS A 211 -33.43 78.10 12.25
N SER A 212 -32.29 78.70 11.90
CA SER A 212 -32.12 80.14 11.85
C SER A 212 -33.03 80.79 10.81
N SER A 213 -33.12 80.20 9.61
CA SER A 213 -34.01 80.65 8.54
C SER A 213 -35.49 80.61 8.96
N VAL A 214 -35.91 79.54 9.66
CA VAL A 214 -37.27 79.40 10.20
C VAL A 214 -37.55 80.45 11.29
N GLU A 215 -36.65 80.65 12.26
CA GLU A 215 -36.83 81.69 13.29
C GLU A 215 -36.86 83.10 12.68
N LYS A 216 -36.07 83.37 11.64
CA LYS A 216 -36.14 84.62 10.88
C LYS A 216 -37.51 84.79 10.21
N ALA A 217 -37.98 83.78 9.47
CA ALA A 217 -39.28 83.83 8.78
C ALA A 217 -40.46 84.01 9.76
N LYS A 218 -40.39 83.35 10.93
CA LYS A 218 -41.34 83.54 12.03
C LYS A 218 -41.31 84.98 12.54
N ASN A 219 -40.14 85.55 12.80
CA ASN A 219 -40.00 86.94 13.26
C ASN A 219 -40.50 87.96 12.22
N ASP A 220 -40.23 87.71 10.93
CA ASP A 220 -40.71 88.56 9.84
C ASP A 220 -42.24 88.49 9.72
N THR A 221 -42.84 87.31 9.94
CA THR A 221 -44.30 87.14 10.00
C THR A 221 -44.90 87.90 11.17
N ILE A 222 -44.32 87.80 12.37
CA ILE A 222 -44.77 88.54 13.56
C ILE A 222 -44.69 90.05 13.30
N LYS A 223 -43.58 90.55 12.75
CA LYS A 223 -43.43 91.98 12.38
C LYS A 223 -44.47 92.44 11.36
N SER A 224 -44.76 91.61 10.36
CA SER A 224 -45.79 91.89 9.36
C SER A 224 -47.16 92.06 10.02
N VAL A 225 -47.55 91.14 10.91
CA VAL A 225 -48.82 91.22 11.66
C VAL A 225 -48.88 92.49 12.52
N ILE A 226 -47.81 92.83 13.25
CA ILE A 226 -47.75 94.05 14.06
C ILE A 226 -47.92 95.31 13.18
N THR A 227 -47.26 95.34 12.02
CA THR A 227 -47.34 96.46 11.08
C THR A 227 -48.77 96.63 10.56
N ILE A 228 -49.42 95.52 10.17
CA ILE A 228 -50.81 95.52 9.71
C ILE A 228 -51.75 96.01 10.84
N LEU A 229 -51.66 95.46 12.06
CA LEU A 229 -52.50 95.91 13.18
C LEU A 229 -52.27 97.39 13.53
N GLY A 230 -51.03 97.86 13.42
CA GLY A 230 -50.67 99.26 13.62
C GLY A 230 -51.28 100.19 12.57
N THR A 231 -51.26 99.81 11.28
CA THR A 231 -51.88 100.62 10.22
C THR A 231 -53.40 100.66 10.36
N PHE A 232 -54.04 99.54 10.71
CA PHE A 232 -55.48 99.51 11.03
C PHE A 232 -55.82 100.46 12.19
N SER A 233 -55.02 100.46 13.25
CA SER A 233 -55.22 101.32 14.42
C SER A 233 -55.02 102.81 14.08
N ALA A 234 -54.03 103.14 13.25
CA ALA A 234 -53.79 104.51 12.77
C ALA A 234 -54.95 105.03 11.90
N ILE A 235 -55.49 104.18 11.02
CA ILE A 235 -56.68 104.50 10.21
C ILE A 235 -57.88 104.76 11.13
N ALA A 236 -58.15 103.86 12.08
CA ALA A 236 -59.25 104.02 13.04
C ALA A 236 -59.13 105.32 13.86
N PHE A 237 -57.93 105.64 14.34
CA PHE A 237 -57.66 106.90 15.06
C PHE A 237 -57.91 108.13 14.17
N THR A 238 -57.47 108.08 12.91
CA THR A 238 -57.68 109.17 11.94
C THR A 238 -59.17 109.40 11.68
N ILE A 239 -59.94 108.33 11.51
CA ILE A 239 -61.41 108.40 11.36
C ILE A 239 -62.05 108.99 12.62
N SER A 240 -61.66 108.52 13.81
CA SER A 240 -62.19 109.04 15.09
C SER A 240 -61.93 110.53 15.26
N ARG A 241 -60.73 111.01 14.90
CA ARG A 241 -60.38 112.44 14.88
C ARG A 241 -61.22 113.22 13.87
N PHE A 242 -61.43 112.69 12.67
CA PHE A 242 -62.26 113.34 11.65
C PHE A 242 -63.71 113.49 12.12
N VAL A 243 -64.27 112.47 12.76
CA VAL A 243 -65.62 112.52 13.35
C VAL A 243 -65.71 113.56 14.48
N GLN A 244 -64.69 113.68 15.35
CA GLN A 244 -64.68 114.73 16.39
C GLN A 244 -64.57 116.14 15.80
N MET A 245 -63.83 116.34 14.70
CA MET A 245 -63.75 117.64 14.01
C MET A 245 -65.04 118.01 13.27
N GLY A 246 -65.82 117.03 12.82
CA GLY A 246 -67.13 117.26 12.18
C GLY A 246 -68.30 117.50 13.15
N ALA A 247 -68.12 117.25 14.45
CA ALA A 247 -69.16 117.39 15.48
C ALA A 247 -69.09 118.72 16.27
N GLY A 248 -68.19 119.63 15.89
CA GLY A 248 -67.96 120.90 16.60
C GLY A 248 -68.18 122.17 15.75
N GLY A 249 -68.95 122.10 14.66
CA GLY A 249 -69.29 123.22 13.79
C GLY A 249 -70.79 123.35 13.57
#